data_AF-A9G6Z5-F1
#
_entry.id   AF-A9G6Z5-F1
#
_cell.length_a   1.000
_cell.length_b   1.000
_cell.length_c   1.000
_cell.angle_alpha   90.00
_cell.angle_beta   90.00
_cell.angle_gamma   90.00
#
_symmetry.space_group_name_H-M   'P 1'
#
loop_
_entity.id
_entity.type
_entity.pdbx_description
1 polymer ?
#
loop_
_entity_poly.entity_id
_entity_poly.type
_entity_poly.pdbx_seq_one_letter_code
_entity_poly.pdbx_strand_id
1 'polypeptide(L)'
;MATSSEDRDRPDTDEAPPGETDAQDTRSEEDGEGRADAAAPARASRPAKQAGAARRPAGKKPGARPRAAAQPQGGSLGKSMILFLIIIGGLAAAFAYFGREPAAGTAGPKWKPGDKSQVEVTLVSTDIKDLACWSADEISGRHCAFESPTQGWSKGDADDKKLLRPYTTTDRVQFLAAGLWSEPALTSGKLPSARFAVKCTYTVEGKMKRPGIRWSSEGAWLDRTDDWYTGLLSDCKLITP
;
A
#
# COMPACT_ATOMS: atom_id res chain seq x y z
N MET A 1 12.43 -42.20 -62.10
CA MET A 1 11.37 -42.75 -61.24
C MET A 1 10.41 -41.59 -60.99
N ALA A 2 9.40 -41.41 -61.84
CA ALA A 2 8.08 -42.07 -61.82
C ALA A 2 7.21 -41.57 -60.64
N THR A 3 6.10 -40.95 -61.02
CA THR A 3 5.05 -40.29 -60.23
C THR A 3 3.98 -41.29 -59.75
N SER A 4 2.99 -40.76 -58.99
CA SER A 4 1.64 -41.31 -58.67
C SER A 4 1.53 -42.04 -57.32
N SER A 5 0.79 -41.57 -56.31
CA SER A 5 -0.67 -41.35 -56.10
C SER A 5 -1.41 -42.62 -55.63
N GLU A 6 -2.27 -42.47 -54.60
CA GLU A 6 -3.36 -43.34 -54.04
C GLU A 6 -3.22 -43.37 -52.50
N ASP A 7 -4.03 -42.72 -51.64
CA ASP A 7 -5.49 -42.50 -51.49
C ASP A 7 -6.27 -43.72 -50.95
N ARG A 8 -7.09 -43.48 -49.92
CA ARG A 8 -8.04 -44.34 -49.14
C ARG A 8 -7.40 -45.15 -47.99
N ASP A 9 -7.92 -45.17 -46.76
CA ASP A 9 -9.31 -45.19 -46.31
C ASP A 9 -9.53 -44.48 -44.97
N ARG A 10 -10.72 -43.87 -44.86
CA ARG A 10 -11.34 -43.26 -43.68
C ARG A 10 -12.40 -44.25 -43.17
N PRO A 11 -12.70 -44.25 -41.87
CA PRO A 11 -14.13 -44.24 -41.53
C PRO A 11 -14.48 -43.08 -40.61
N ASP A 12 -15.57 -42.42 -40.99
CA ASP A 12 -16.34 -41.45 -40.23
C ASP A 12 -17.00 -42.09 -39.00
N THR A 13 -17.05 -41.33 -37.91
CA THR A 13 -18.14 -41.43 -36.93
C THR A 13 -18.48 -40.04 -36.42
N ASP A 14 -19.53 -39.47 -37.02
CA ASP A 14 -20.38 -38.44 -36.45
C ASP A 14 -21.23 -39.06 -35.32
N GLU A 15 -21.31 -38.43 -34.15
CA GLU A 15 -22.58 -38.27 -33.41
C GLU A 15 -22.48 -37.21 -32.30
N ALA A 16 -23.10 -36.06 -32.60
CA ALA A 16 -23.93 -35.15 -31.81
C ALA A 16 -23.55 -34.68 -30.36
N PRO A 17 -23.74 -33.38 -30.06
CA PRO A 17 -23.85 -32.84 -28.70
C PRO A 17 -25.32 -32.79 -28.23
N PRO A 18 -25.62 -32.97 -26.93
CA PRO A 18 -26.91 -32.54 -26.39
C PRO A 18 -26.83 -31.11 -25.85
N GLY A 19 -27.78 -30.30 -26.31
CA GLY A 19 -27.98 -28.90 -25.94
C GLY A 19 -28.82 -28.69 -24.67
N GLU A 20 -29.14 -27.40 -24.52
CA GLU A 20 -30.00 -26.68 -23.57
C GLU A 20 -31.25 -27.45 -23.10
N THR A 21 -31.85 -27.24 -21.91
CA THR A 21 -32.42 -26.01 -21.32
C THR A 21 -32.83 -26.31 -19.87
N ASP A 22 -32.82 -25.33 -18.96
CA ASP A 22 -34.08 -24.87 -18.33
C ASP A 22 -33.85 -23.72 -17.33
N ALA A 23 -34.67 -22.69 -17.53
CA ALA A 23 -34.86 -21.55 -16.66
C ALA A 23 -35.97 -21.83 -15.63
N GLN A 24 -35.78 -21.36 -14.40
CA GLN A 24 -36.83 -21.00 -13.42
C GLN A 24 -36.11 -20.10 -12.40
N ASP A 25 -36.24 -18.79 -12.42
CA ASP A 25 -37.42 -17.99 -12.04
C ASP A 25 -38.01 -18.40 -10.68
N THR A 26 -37.53 -17.75 -9.62
CA THR A 26 -38.35 -17.46 -8.43
C THR A 26 -37.99 -16.07 -7.92
N ARG A 27 -38.75 -15.13 -8.46
CA ARG A 27 -39.11 -13.85 -7.87
C ARG A 27 -39.71 -14.05 -6.48
N SER A 28 -39.25 -13.28 -5.49
CA SER A 28 -40.07 -12.84 -4.36
C SER A 28 -39.57 -11.46 -3.94
N GLU A 29 -40.40 -10.48 -4.30
CA GLU A 29 -40.41 -9.10 -3.82
C GLU A 29 -40.92 -9.04 -2.37
N GLU A 30 -40.95 -7.81 -1.85
CA GLU A 30 -41.57 -7.33 -0.62
C GLU A 30 -40.72 -7.50 0.65
N ASP A 31 -40.62 -6.53 1.55
CA ASP A 31 -40.95 -5.11 1.63
C ASP A 31 -40.44 -4.68 3.01
N GLY A 32 -40.17 -3.39 3.22
CA GLY A 32 -40.11 -2.89 4.59
C GLY A 32 -39.25 -1.66 4.84
N GLU A 33 -39.77 -0.51 4.47
CA GLU A 33 -39.51 0.73 5.23
C GLU A 33 -39.87 0.53 6.70
N GLY A 34 -38.97 0.93 7.61
CA GLY A 34 -39.16 0.79 9.06
C GLY A 34 -38.31 1.79 9.84
N ARG A 35 -38.89 2.98 10.00
CA ARG A 35 -38.41 4.15 10.74
C ARG A 35 -38.33 3.92 12.25
N ALA A 36 -37.39 4.65 12.87
CA ALA A 36 -37.40 5.22 14.23
C ALA A 36 -37.19 4.34 15.48
N ASP A 37 -36.22 4.86 16.25
CA ASP A 37 -36.26 5.13 17.69
C ASP A 37 -36.22 4.01 18.74
N ALA A 38 -35.29 4.25 19.66
CA ALA A 38 -35.35 3.98 21.09
C ALA A 38 -35.34 2.51 21.55
N ALA A 39 -34.27 2.12 22.25
CA ALA A 39 -34.28 2.07 23.73
C ALA A 39 -33.05 1.31 24.26
N ALA A 40 -32.29 1.97 25.13
CA ALA A 40 -31.41 1.30 26.08
C ALA A 40 -32.22 0.67 27.24
N PRO A 41 -31.70 -0.40 27.86
CA PRO A 41 -31.49 -0.38 29.33
C PRO A 41 -30.16 -1.11 29.69
N ALA A 42 -29.51 -1.04 30.86
CA ALA A 42 -29.85 -0.60 32.20
C ALA A 42 -28.57 -0.24 33.02
N ARG A 43 -28.77 0.66 34.00
CA ARG A 43 -28.19 0.87 35.37
C ARG A 43 -27.09 -0.10 35.86
N ALA A 44 -26.13 0.26 36.74
CA ALA A 44 -26.14 1.08 37.98
C ALA A 44 -24.68 1.47 38.33
N SER A 45 -24.31 2.48 39.14
CA SER A 45 -24.64 2.67 40.56
C SER A 45 -24.15 4.05 41.06
N ARG A 46 -24.90 4.60 42.02
CA ARG A 46 -24.70 5.85 42.80
C ARG A 46 -23.83 5.56 44.05
N PRO A 47 -23.32 6.53 44.86
CA PRO A 47 -24.16 7.38 45.75
C PRO A 47 -23.64 8.82 46.03
N ALA A 48 -24.54 9.82 46.15
CA ALA A 48 -24.94 10.58 47.38
C ALA A 48 -24.04 11.81 47.70
N LYS A 49 -24.50 12.97 48.17
CA LYS A 49 -25.63 13.33 49.06
C LYS A 49 -25.85 14.87 49.03
N GLN A 50 -27.13 15.29 49.10
CA GLN A 50 -27.78 16.41 49.86
C GLN A 50 -27.07 17.77 50.03
N ALA A 51 -27.70 18.94 50.13
CA ALA A 51 -29.07 19.46 50.28
C ALA A 51 -28.94 20.99 50.03
N GLY A 52 -29.95 21.84 49.84
CA GLY A 52 -31.40 21.77 49.93
C GLY A 52 -31.96 23.20 49.80
N ALA A 53 -33.30 23.29 49.71
CA ALA A 53 -34.15 24.46 49.94
C ALA A 53 -33.99 25.69 49.03
N ALA A 54 -35.00 26.49 48.70
CA ALA A 54 -36.47 26.39 48.66
C ALA A 54 -36.97 27.70 48.00
N ARG A 55 -38.11 27.63 47.30
CA ARG A 55 -39.11 28.70 47.09
C ARG A 55 -38.77 29.94 46.22
N ARG A 56 -39.42 30.00 45.05
CA ARG A 56 -39.94 31.20 44.35
C ARG A 56 -41.10 31.83 45.19
N PRO A 57 -41.73 33.01 44.87
CA PRO A 57 -41.73 33.75 43.60
C PRO A 57 -41.81 35.31 43.66
N ALA A 58 -41.72 35.90 42.45
CA ALA A 58 -42.42 37.08 41.92
C ALA A 58 -42.44 38.43 42.67
N GLY A 59 -42.01 39.49 41.96
CA GLY A 59 -42.33 40.88 42.28
C GLY A 59 -41.84 41.85 41.20
N LYS A 60 -42.75 42.67 40.67
CA LYS A 60 -42.56 43.63 39.57
C LYS A 60 -42.18 45.03 40.11
N LYS A 61 -41.46 45.79 39.26
CA LYS A 61 -41.57 47.25 38.99
C LYS A 61 -40.68 48.26 39.77
N PRO A 62 -40.47 49.49 39.19
CA PRO A 62 -39.14 49.99 38.83
C PRO A 62 -38.66 51.19 39.66
N GLY A 63 -37.38 51.52 39.59
CA GLY A 63 -36.87 52.78 40.16
C GLY A 63 -35.42 53.11 39.81
N ALA A 64 -35.26 54.29 39.22
CA ALA A 64 -34.14 55.24 39.29
C ALA A 64 -32.68 54.78 38.99
N ARG A 65 -32.12 55.40 37.93
CA ARG A 65 -30.67 55.61 37.71
C ARG A 65 -30.16 56.70 38.69
N PRO A 66 -28.87 56.69 39.10
CA PRO A 66 -27.81 57.23 38.25
C PRO A 66 -26.49 56.44 38.20
N ARG A 67 -26.05 56.20 36.95
CA ARG A 67 -24.69 56.18 36.39
C ARG A 67 -23.51 55.94 37.35
N ALA A 68 -23.01 54.70 37.37
CA ALA A 68 -21.56 54.46 37.45
C ALA A 68 -21.07 54.10 36.04
N ALA A 69 -19.94 54.68 35.63
CA ALA A 69 -19.35 54.47 34.32
C ALA A 69 -19.01 52.99 34.13
N ALA A 70 -19.59 52.36 33.11
CA ALA A 70 -19.06 51.09 32.63
C ALA A 70 -17.66 51.36 32.08
N GLN A 71 -16.63 50.94 32.81
CA GLN A 71 -15.31 50.77 32.19
C GLN A 71 -15.49 49.80 31.03
N PRO A 72 -15.09 50.16 29.80
CA PRO A 72 -15.09 49.18 28.73
C PRO A 72 -14.03 48.14 29.09
N GLN A 73 -14.44 46.95 29.50
CA GLN A 73 -13.62 45.74 29.43
C GLN A 73 -13.48 45.32 27.95
N GLY A 74 -13.01 46.24 27.12
CA GLY A 74 -12.72 46.03 25.71
C GLY A 74 -11.23 45.85 25.53
N GLY A 75 -10.70 44.66 25.84
CA GLY A 75 -9.26 44.43 25.68
C GLY A 75 -8.77 42.99 25.81
N SER A 76 -9.66 41.98 25.81
CA SER A 76 -9.25 40.58 26.02
C SER A 76 -9.32 39.73 24.73
N LEU A 77 -10.27 39.99 23.82
CA LEU A 77 -10.43 39.22 22.59
C LEU A 77 -9.26 39.38 21.60
N GLY A 78 -8.73 40.59 21.44
CA GLY A 78 -7.60 40.85 20.51
C GLY A 78 -6.28 40.22 20.96
N LYS A 79 -6.01 40.20 22.27
CA LYS A 79 -4.79 39.57 22.83
C LYS A 79 -4.82 38.05 22.70
N SER A 80 -5.99 37.44 22.88
CA SER A 80 -6.17 35.99 22.69
C SER A 80 -5.99 35.59 21.22
N MET A 81 -6.50 36.39 20.28
CA MET A 81 -6.36 36.11 18.85
C MET A 81 -4.92 36.30 18.34
N ILE A 82 -4.20 37.31 18.82
CA ILE A 82 -2.77 37.49 18.50
C ILE A 82 -1.94 36.33 19.05
N LEU A 83 -2.20 35.89 20.29
CA LEU A 83 -1.50 34.73 20.87
C LEU A 83 -1.78 33.44 20.07
N PHE A 84 -3.02 33.23 19.66
CA PHE A 84 -3.41 32.08 18.84
C PHE A 84 -2.71 32.07 17.47
N LEU A 85 -2.62 33.22 16.81
CA LEU A 85 -1.89 33.34 15.54
C LEU A 85 -0.38 33.13 15.70
N ILE A 86 0.21 33.56 16.82
CA ILE A 86 1.62 33.30 17.12
C ILE A 86 1.84 31.80 17.38
N ILE A 87 0.95 31.14 18.11
CA ILE A 87 1.05 29.70 18.38
C ILE A 87 0.86 28.89 17.10
N ILE A 88 -0.19 29.16 16.31
CA ILE A 88 -0.41 28.45 15.04
C ILE A 88 0.68 28.76 14.03
N GLY A 89 1.08 30.03 13.89
CA GLY A 89 2.18 30.43 13.01
C GLY A 89 3.51 29.80 13.43
N GLY A 90 3.79 29.77 14.73
CA GLY A 90 4.98 29.12 15.29
C GLY A 90 4.97 27.61 15.10
N LEU A 91 3.85 26.95 15.33
CA LEU A 91 3.69 25.52 15.07
C LEU A 91 3.77 25.20 13.58
N ALA A 92 3.12 25.98 12.72
CA ALA A 92 3.19 25.78 11.27
C ALA A 92 4.61 26.00 10.74
N ALA A 93 5.35 27.00 11.25
CA ALA A 93 6.76 27.20 10.92
C ALA A 93 7.62 26.04 11.46
N ALA A 94 7.36 25.56 12.68
CA ALA A 94 8.05 24.41 13.25
C ALA A 94 7.77 23.13 12.44
N PHE A 95 6.53 22.85 12.06
CA PHE A 95 6.20 21.71 11.18
C PHE A 95 6.76 21.88 9.77
N ALA A 96 6.85 23.10 9.24
CA ALA A 96 7.50 23.35 7.95
C ALA A 96 9.03 23.22 8.02
N TYR A 97 9.63 23.40 9.20
CA TYR A 97 11.07 23.28 9.42
C TYR A 97 11.46 21.85 9.80
N PHE A 98 10.83 21.28 10.83
CA PHE A 98 11.07 19.92 11.33
C PHE A 98 10.33 18.83 10.54
N GLY A 99 9.18 19.13 9.94
CA GLY A 99 8.48 18.18 9.06
C GLY A 99 9.09 18.04 7.66
N ARG A 100 10.15 18.81 7.36
CA ARG A 100 11.01 18.65 6.18
C ARG A 100 12.22 17.77 6.42
N GLU A 101 12.45 17.33 7.66
CA GLU A 101 13.44 16.29 7.88
C GLU A 101 12.94 15.02 7.19
N PRO A 102 13.65 14.48 6.17
CA PRO A 102 13.36 13.12 5.74
C PRO A 102 13.45 12.27 7.01
N ALA A 103 12.39 11.51 7.29
CA ALA A 103 12.26 10.72 8.51
C ALA A 103 13.63 10.20 8.94
N ALA A 104 14.11 10.60 10.12
CA ALA A 104 15.42 10.22 10.64
C ALA A 104 15.50 8.68 10.65
N GLY A 105 16.13 8.14 9.61
CA GLY A 105 15.99 6.75 9.21
C GLY A 105 16.78 6.54 7.94
N THR A 106 18.09 6.48 8.13
CA THR A 106 19.11 6.06 7.14
C THR A 106 19.08 6.85 5.83
N ALA A 107 20.07 7.71 5.62
CA ALA A 107 20.36 8.19 4.27
C ALA A 107 20.42 6.95 3.35
N GLY A 108 19.52 6.90 2.35
CA GLY A 108 19.41 5.75 1.45
C GLY A 108 20.77 5.39 0.83
N PRO A 109 20.93 4.16 0.32
CA PRO A 109 22.22 3.69 -0.14
C PRO A 109 22.78 4.62 -1.22
N LYS A 110 24.05 4.98 -1.06
CA LYS A 110 24.80 5.78 -2.04
C LYS A 110 25.44 4.88 -3.11
N TRP A 111 24.64 3.98 -3.67
CA TRP A 111 25.07 3.07 -4.73
C TRP A 111 25.30 3.81 -6.05
N LYS A 112 26.23 3.29 -6.85
CA LYS A 112 26.52 3.73 -8.21
C LYS A 112 26.46 2.54 -9.16
N PRO A 113 26.11 2.76 -10.45
CA PRO A 113 26.26 1.71 -11.45
C PRO A 113 27.68 1.15 -11.47
N GLY A 114 27.80 -0.17 -11.49
CA GLY A 114 29.06 -0.92 -11.38
C GLY A 114 29.41 -1.36 -9.95
N ASP A 115 28.77 -0.81 -8.92
CA ASP A 115 29.04 -1.21 -7.54
C ASP A 115 28.56 -2.63 -7.27
N LYS A 116 29.31 -3.35 -6.44
CA LYS A 116 28.89 -4.60 -5.82
C LYS A 116 28.70 -4.39 -4.33
N SER A 117 27.51 -4.68 -3.82
CA SER A 117 27.17 -4.50 -2.41
C SER A 117 26.59 -5.78 -1.83
N GLN A 118 26.91 -6.08 -0.57
CA GLN A 118 26.25 -7.16 0.16
C GLN A 118 24.92 -6.64 0.68
N VAL A 119 23.83 -7.28 0.27
CA VAL A 119 22.47 -6.92 0.72
C VAL A 119 21.81 -8.11 1.39
N GLU A 120 20.98 -7.83 2.38
CA GLU A 120 20.19 -8.83 3.07
C GLU A 120 18.73 -8.57 2.76
N VAL A 121 18.13 -9.41 1.91
CA VAL A 121 16.78 -9.25 1.39
C VAL A 121 15.81 -10.05 2.24
N THR A 122 14.71 -9.42 2.65
CA THR A 122 13.63 -10.09 3.38
C THR A 122 12.61 -10.64 2.39
N LEU A 123 12.20 -11.91 2.57
CA LEU A 123 11.33 -12.63 1.65
C LEU A 123 10.26 -13.45 2.39
N VAL A 124 9.19 -13.77 1.66
CA VAL A 124 8.32 -14.93 1.89
C VAL A 124 8.33 -15.84 0.67
N SER A 125 7.93 -17.10 0.84
CA SER A 125 7.96 -18.09 -0.24
C SER A 125 7.07 -17.74 -1.44
N THR A 126 6.00 -16.96 -1.25
CA THR A 126 5.08 -16.57 -2.33
C THR A 126 5.58 -15.38 -3.16
N ASP A 127 6.62 -14.68 -2.71
CA ASP A 127 7.14 -13.49 -3.38
C ASP A 127 7.54 -13.74 -4.84
N ILE A 128 7.93 -14.96 -5.20
CA ILE A 128 8.28 -15.36 -6.57
C ILE A 128 7.18 -15.04 -7.60
N LYS A 129 5.90 -15.15 -7.20
CA LYS A 129 4.73 -14.89 -8.03
C LYS A 129 4.03 -13.57 -7.72
N ASP A 130 4.24 -13.04 -6.51
CA ASP A 130 3.53 -11.87 -6.01
C ASP A 130 4.22 -10.55 -6.39
N LEU A 131 5.56 -10.55 -6.38
CA LEU A 131 6.35 -9.34 -6.61
C LEU A 131 6.47 -9.05 -8.11
N ALA A 132 6.07 -7.85 -8.52
CA ALA A 132 6.31 -7.36 -9.88
C ALA A 132 6.51 -5.85 -9.90
N CYS A 133 7.14 -5.37 -10.97
CA CYS A 133 7.15 -3.96 -11.32
C CYS A 133 6.58 -3.76 -12.72
N TRP A 134 6.27 -2.51 -13.05
CA TRP A 134 6.02 -2.07 -14.41
C TRP A 134 6.93 -0.88 -14.77
N SER A 135 7.45 -0.89 -16.00
CA SER A 135 8.17 0.20 -16.64
C SER A 135 8.32 -0.11 -18.13
N ALA A 136 8.22 0.91 -18.99
CA ALA A 136 8.48 0.76 -20.41
C ALA A 136 9.99 0.67 -20.74
N ASP A 137 10.85 1.04 -19.78
CA ASP A 137 12.29 1.09 -19.94
C ASP A 137 12.96 -0.27 -19.66
N GLU A 138 14.12 -0.48 -20.30
CA GLU A 138 14.99 -1.61 -20.07
C GLU A 138 16.36 -1.10 -19.61
N ILE A 139 16.95 -1.75 -18.61
CA ILE A 139 18.25 -1.39 -18.06
C ILE A 139 19.16 -2.62 -18.14
N SER A 140 20.22 -2.53 -18.93
CA SER A 140 21.23 -3.60 -19.04
C SER A 140 20.64 -4.99 -19.38
N GLY A 141 19.65 -5.06 -20.27
CA GLY A 141 18.99 -6.32 -20.62
C GLY A 141 17.91 -6.76 -19.63
N ARG A 142 17.64 -5.96 -18.59
CA ARG A 142 16.66 -6.26 -17.54
C ARG A 142 15.44 -5.37 -17.65
N HIS A 143 14.28 -5.96 -17.41
CA HIS A 143 13.00 -5.30 -17.57
C HIS A 143 12.05 -5.70 -16.46
N CYS A 144 11.04 -4.86 -16.25
CA CYS A 144 9.90 -5.20 -15.42
C CYS A 144 9.05 -6.28 -16.10
N ALA A 145 8.23 -6.98 -15.31
CA ALA A 145 7.29 -7.96 -15.85
C ALA A 145 6.22 -7.32 -16.75
N PHE A 146 6.02 -6.01 -16.59
CA PHE A 146 5.01 -5.22 -17.29
C PHE A 146 5.63 -3.96 -17.87
N GLU A 147 5.13 -3.52 -19.02
CA GLU A 147 5.44 -2.21 -19.62
C GLU A 147 4.56 -1.10 -19.04
N SER A 148 3.35 -1.47 -18.62
CA SER A 148 2.36 -0.60 -17.98
C SER A 148 1.50 -1.42 -17.00
N PRO A 149 0.67 -0.80 -16.14
CA PRO A 149 -0.18 -1.52 -15.20
C PRO A 149 -1.05 -2.64 -15.79
N THR A 150 -1.39 -2.54 -17.09
CA THR A 150 -2.28 -3.45 -17.81
C THR A 150 -1.61 -4.22 -18.95
N GLN A 151 -0.32 -3.97 -19.21
CA GLN A 151 0.39 -4.56 -20.35
C GLN A 151 1.65 -5.28 -19.87
N GLY A 152 1.70 -6.60 -20.08
CA GLY A 152 2.90 -7.40 -19.86
C GLY A 152 4.06 -7.00 -20.77
N TRP A 153 5.27 -7.41 -20.41
CA TRP A 153 6.45 -7.18 -21.25
C TRP A 153 6.32 -7.86 -22.62
N SER A 154 6.54 -7.11 -23.70
CA SER A 154 6.30 -7.59 -25.07
C SER A 154 7.55 -8.07 -25.81
N LYS A 155 8.75 -7.76 -25.29
CA LYS A 155 10.01 -7.88 -26.04
C LYS A 155 10.87 -9.10 -25.70
N GLY A 156 10.32 -10.13 -25.07
CA GLY A 156 11.09 -11.31 -24.74
C GLY A 156 10.42 -12.26 -23.75
N ASP A 157 11.24 -13.16 -23.21
CA ASP A 157 10.87 -14.19 -22.26
C ASP A 157 10.93 -13.69 -20.80
N ALA A 158 10.13 -14.31 -19.94
CA ALA A 158 10.08 -14.02 -18.51
C ALA A 158 11.20 -14.74 -17.72
N ASP A 159 12.43 -14.74 -18.23
CA ASP A 159 13.60 -15.32 -17.53
C ASP A 159 13.87 -14.51 -16.26
N ASP A 160 13.91 -15.19 -15.11
CA ASP A 160 14.19 -14.58 -13.81
C ASP A 160 15.51 -13.80 -13.79
N LYS A 161 16.50 -14.20 -14.59
CA LYS A 161 17.77 -13.47 -14.73
C LYS A 161 17.64 -12.12 -15.41
N LYS A 162 16.56 -11.86 -16.13
CA LYS A 162 16.24 -10.56 -16.77
C LYS A 162 15.09 -9.83 -16.06
N LEU A 163 14.25 -10.57 -15.35
CA LEU A 163 13.02 -10.09 -14.75
C LEU A 163 13.26 -9.34 -13.43
N LEU A 164 13.09 -8.02 -13.47
CA LEU A 164 13.17 -7.16 -12.31
C LEU A 164 11.93 -7.34 -11.42
N ARG A 165 12.18 -7.52 -10.12
CA ARG A 165 11.16 -7.50 -9.07
C ARG A 165 11.56 -6.53 -7.96
N PRO A 166 10.57 -5.92 -7.28
CA PRO A 166 10.82 -5.06 -6.14
C PRO A 166 11.23 -5.89 -4.93
N TYR A 167 12.28 -5.47 -4.22
CA TYR A 167 12.74 -6.11 -2.99
C TYR A 167 12.95 -5.07 -1.90
N THR A 168 12.89 -5.54 -0.65
CA THR A 168 13.19 -4.74 0.53
C THR A 168 14.30 -5.42 1.33
N THR A 169 15.34 -4.67 1.66
CA THR A 169 16.39 -5.14 2.55
C THR A 169 15.97 -5.11 4.03
N THR A 170 16.73 -5.77 4.91
CA THR A 170 16.52 -5.73 6.36
C THR A 170 16.66 -4.32 6.95
N ASP A 171 17.44 -3.43 6.33
CA ASP A 171 17.58 -2.01 6.66
C ASP A 171 16.57 -1.09 5.94
N ARG A 172 15.52 -1.68 5.35
CA ARG A 172 14.37 -1.00 4.69
C ARG A 172 14.70 -0.22 3.42
N VAL A 173 15.78 -0.58 2.75
CA VAL A 173 16.09 -0.08 1.40
C VAL A 173 15.24 -0.85 0.38
N GLN A 174 14.52 -0.11 -0.45
CA GLN A 174 13.74 -0.68 -1.55
C GLN A 174 14.48 -0.48 -2.88
N PHE A 175 14.53 -1.54 -3.69
CA PHE A 175 15.25 -1.55 -4.96
C PHE A 175 14.65 -2.60 -5.90
N LEU A 176 15.05 -2.57 -7.18
CA LEU A 176 14.70 -3.58 -8.16
C LEU A 176 15.88 -4.50 -8.41
N ALA A 177 15.63 -5.80 -8.45
CA ALA A 177 16.66 -6.74 -8.88
C ALA A 177 16.08 -7.95 -9.61
N ALA A 178 16.95 -8.62 -10.33
CA ALA A 178 16.67 -9.86 -11.04
C ALA A 178 17.61 -10.97 -10.57
N GLY A 179 17.33 -12.21 -10.97
CA GLY A 179 18.17 -13.39 -10.75
C GLY A 179 18.00 -14.08 -9.40
N LEU A 180 17.30 -13.48 -8.45
CA LEU A 180 17.16 -14.02 -7.09
C LEU A 180 16.59 -15.44 -7.07
N TRP A 181 15.51 -15.67 -7.83
CA TRP A 181 14.81 -16.97 -7.80
C TRP A 181 15.51 -18.03 -8.66
N SER A 182 16.52 -17.65 -9.42
CA SER A 182 17.42 -18.56 -10.14
C SER A 182 18.54 -19.10 -9.24
N GLU A 183 18.71 -18.56 -8.03
CA GLU A 183 19.82 -18.92 -7.17
C GLU A 183 19.64 -20.33 -6.57
N PRO A 184 20.72 -21.14 -6.51
CA PRO A 184 20.66 -22.50 -5.97
C PRO A 184 20.09 -22.57 -4.54
N ALA A 185 20.39 -21.56 -3.72
CA ALA A 185 19.91 -21.47 -2.34
C ALA A 185 18.38 -21.38 -2.21
N LEU A 186 17.70 -20.93 -3.27
CA LEU A 186 16.24 -20.76 -3.30
C LEU A 186 15.54 -21.87 -4.12
N THR A 187 16.26 -22.55 -5.01
CA THR A 187 15.70 -23.57 -5.91
C THR A 187 15.94 -25.01 -5.44
N SER A 188 17.02 -25.27 -4.70
CA SER A 188 17.47 -26.63 -4.38
C SER A 188 16.84 -27.25 -3.13
N GLY A 189 15.97 -26.52 -2.42
CA GLY A 189 15.43 -26.95 -1.13
C GLY A 189 14.07 -26.38 -0.80
N LYS A 190 13.48 -26.90 0.29
CA LYS A 190 12.22 -26.37 0.82
C LYS A 190 12.48 -25.01 1.46
N LEU A 191 11.85 -23.96 0.90
CA LEU A 191 11.89 -22.62 1.48
C LEU A 191 11.21 -22.58 2.86
N PRO A 192 11.68 -21.71 3.78
CA PRO A 192 10.98 -21.47 5.04
C PRO A 192 9.52 -21.05 4.81
N SER A 193 8.61 -21.53 5.66
CA SER A 193 7.18 -21.16 5.60
C SER A 193 6.92 -19.78 6.22
N ALA A 194 7.76 -19.36 7.16
CA ALA A 194 7.75 -18.01 7.73
C ALA A 194 8.60 -17.06 6.87
N ARG A 195 8.52 -15.76 7.18
CA ARG A 195 9.45 -14.76 6.62
C ARG A 195 10.89 -15.18 6.91
N PHE A 196 11.75 -15.04 5.91
CA PHE A 196 13.17 -15.35 5.99
C PHE A 196 13.99 -14.25 5.31
N ALA A 197 15.31 -14.30 5.50
CA ALA A 197 16.22 -13.39 4.82
C ALA A 197 17.28 -14.17 4.03
N VAL A 198 17.74 -13.56 2.95
CA VAL A 198 18.84 -14.06 2.14
C VAL A 198 19.90 -12.99 2.01
N LYS A 199 21.16 -13.39 2.17
CA LYS A 199 22.32 -12.53 1.93
C LYS A 199 22.81 -12.75 0.52
N CYS A 200 22.89 -11.69 -0.27
CA CYS A 200 23.25 -11.75 -1.68
C CYS A 200 24.28 -10.66 -2.03
N THR A 201 25.08 -10.93 -3.05
CA THR A 201 25.82 -9.91 -3.77
C THR A 201 24.90 -9.22 -4.77
N TYR A 202 24.61 -7.94 -4.53
CA TYR A 202 23.89 -7.07 -5.44
C TYR A 202 24.86 -6.31 -6.34
N THR A 203 24.80 -6.54 -7.65
CA THR A 203 25.53 -5.76 -8.65
C THR A 203 24.61 -4.69 -9.20
N VAL A 204 24.92 -3.43 -8.93
CA VAL A 204 24.13 -2.27 -9.34
C VAL A 204 24.40 -2.00 -10.82
N GLU A 205 23.37 -1.98 -11.64
CA GLU A 205 23.51 -1.76 -13.08
C GLU A 205 22.97 -0.40 -13.53
N GLY A 206 22.05 0.19 -12.77
CA GLY A 206 21.46 1.46 -13.14
C GLY A 206 20.35 1.91 -12.19
N LYS A 207 19.48 2.77 -12.73
CA LYS A 207 18.24 3.18 -12.08
C LYS A 207 17.08 3.07 -13.05
N MET A 208 15.97 2.52 -12.57
CA MET A 208 14.69 2.57 -13.26
C MET A 208 14.01 3.89 -12.92
N LYS A 209 13.54 4.61 -13.93
CA LYS A 209 12.86 5.88 -13.72
C LYS A 209 11.44 5.63 -13.26
N ARG A 210 11.11 6.06 -12.03
CA ARG A 210 9.73 6.07 -11.49
C ARG A 210 8.92 4.80 -11.82
N PRO A 211 9.42 3.60 -11.50
CA PRO A 211 8.69 2.37 -11.78
C PRO A 211 7.40 2.32 -10.96
N GLY A 212 6.39 1.60 -11.46
CA GLY A 212 5.34 1.13 -10.56
C GLY A 212 5.67 -0.24 -10.00
N ILE A 213 5.26 -0.50 -8.76
CA ILE A 213 5.54 -1.75 -8.06
C ILE A 213 4.25 -2.35 -7.52
N ARG A 214 4.22 -3.67 -7.38
CA ARG A 214 3.22 -4.38 -6.59
C ARG A 214 3.90 -5.43 -5.73
N TRP A 215 3.38 -5.57 -4.51
CA TRP A 215 3.88 -6.53 -3.52
C TRP A 215 3.00 -7.78 -3.42
N SER A 216 1.89 -7.80 -4.16
CA SER A 216 0.94 -8.90 -4.26
C SER A 216 0.43 -8.98 -5.69
N SER A 217 0.23 -10.19 -6.19
CA SER A 217 -0.36 -10.44 -7.51
C SER A 217 -1.78 -9.87 -7.66
N GLU A 218 -2.54 -9.83 -6.56
CA GLU A 218 -3.88 -9.25 -6.45
C GLU A 218 -3.87 -7.81 -5.91
N GLY A 219 -2.69 -7.28 -5.57
CA GLY A 219 -2.53 -5.97 -4.98
C GLY A 219 -2.63 -4.84 -6.00
N ALA A 220 -2.90 -3.62 -5.50
CA ALA A 220 -2.83 -2.41 -6.31
C ALA A 220 -1.38 -2.09 -6.72
N TRP A 221 -1.25 -1.46 -7.89
CA TRP A 221 0.01 -0.84 -8.30
C TRP A 221 0.30 0.41 -7.46
N LEU A 222 1.57 0.55 -7.08
CA LEU A 222 2.10 1.69 -6.37
C LEU A 222 3.11 2.40 -7.27
N ASP A 223 2.69 3.52 -7.84
CA ASP A 223 3.56 4.32 -8.70
C ASP A 223 4.61 5.06 -7.86
N ARG A 224 5.88 4.92 -8.24
CA ARG A 224 6.96 5.63 -7.56
C ARG A 224 7.17 7.00 -8.16
N THR A 225 7.39 7.99 -7.28
CA THR A 225 7.82 9.32 -7.68
C THR A 225 9.33 9.42 -7.91
N ASP A 226 10.07 8.46 -7.35
CA ASP A 226 11.53 8.46 -7.31
C ASP A 226 12.10 7.33 -8.16
N ASP A 227 13.33 7.52 -8.63
CA ASP A 227 14.06 6.51 -9.37
C ASP A 227 14.62 5.44 -8.43
N TRP A 228 14.48 4.18 -8.81
CA TRP A 228 14.92 3.04 -8.02
C TRP A 228 16.17 2.41 -8.60
N TYR A 229 17.13 2.00 -7.77
CA TYR A 229 18.27 1.23 -8.24
C TYR A 229 17.84 -0.11 -8.83
N THR A 230 18.49 -0.51 -9.91
CA THR A 230 18.27 -1.78 -10.62
C THR A 230 19.56 -2.57 -10.72
N GLY A 231 19.46 -3.90 -10.64
CA GLY A 231 20.64 -4.74 -10.83
C GLY A 231 20.38 -6.23 -10.73
N LEU A 232 21.47 -6.97 -10.48
CA LEU A 232 21.50 -8.42 -10.37
C LEU A 232 21.77 -8.85 -8.93
N LEU A 233 21.00 -9.82 -8.45
CA LEU A 233 21.36 -10.57 -7.24
C LEU A 233 22.07 -11.85 -7.65
N SER A 234 23.14 -12.17 -6.93
CA SER A 234 24.00 -13.33 -7.14
C SER A 234 24.62 -13.78 -5.82
N ASP A 235 25.19 -14.99 -5.80
CA ASP A 235 25.87 -15.56 -4.63
C ASP A 235 24.98 -15.58 -3.38
N CYS A 236 23.69 -15.88 -3.55
CA CYS A 236 22.72 -15.79 -2.48
C CYS A 236 22.81 -16.96 -1.50
N LYS A 237 22.67 -16.65 -0.20
CA LYS A 237 22.66 -17.64 0.89
C LYS A 237 21.51 -17.34 1.84
N LEU A 238 20.78 -18.38 2.25
CA LEU A 238 19.79 -18.28 3.32
C LEU A 238 20.49 -17.85 4.62
N ILE A 239 19.95 -16.84 5.28
CA ILE A 239 20.35 -16.44 6.62
C ILE A 239 19.48 -17.25 7.57
N THR A 240 20.05 -18.29 8.15
CA THR A 240 19.40 -19.00 9.25
C THR A 240 19.44 -18.11 10.49
N PRO A 241 18.30 -17.86 11.16
CA PRO A 241 18.29 -17.13 12.42
C PRO A 241 19.08 -17.86 13.51
#